data_AF-A0A7W0VK29-F1
#
_entry.id   AF-A0A7W0VK29-F1
#
_cell.length_a   1.000
_cell.length_b   1.000
_cell.length_c   1.000
_cell.angle_alpha   90.00
_cell.angle_beta   90.00
_cell.angle_gamma   90.00
#
_symmetry.space_group_name_H-M   'P 1'
#
loop_
_entity.id
_entity.type
_entity.pdbx_description
1 polymer ?
#
loop_
_entity_poly.entity_id
_entity_poly.type
_entity_poly.pdbx_seq_one_letter_code
_entity_poly.pdbx_strand_id
1 'polypeptide(L)'
;MTVVARRIIAVSPDQALGQQLATALAGDGRIVDVSPTLDTLEATGAEPALVVTDAGGALPAEAGAALVRLTGSCPVIVVSRRFGVAEVVDLMQSSERVAGVMIAPELDARQLAATATRLLADRIFGLERVMPPGTQIHTVAVGDAEDKAKCMTRIGELLAQSGAPRSAQAAIDQCIDEMLMNALYDAPVDAEGNHIFSGVATRTRVTMRTEHVVAVEYAYDGRQFAVSVRDVFGTLERPTILRFLHKCLHDEQQIDRKAGGAGLGLYLMVNAATEVHFNVLPKIATEAVCIFDLAAPSQQLRGFGFYRQSDPAGMLPAGPAHALPSAATSRARLRRRALQVGGALAAAGLIGLAIVAVPRIFATKKVEPIPTVEVDSQPTGALIEIDGRPFGSTPATVTSLVSGATVSIRFTQRGYRDATVSLAVPRPGEVAKLVHPLETSLDHVRVRFVSNPPGAEIVETGKPPSVDRTYTPADVVVEANKLQRFTLQMPKHLPLVIEPFTPERGVSGLEKGGDLIPTTPP
;
A
#
# COMPACT_ATOMS: atom_id res chain seq x y z
N MET A 1 -5.11 44.35 -3.48
CA MET A 1 -5.34 43.35 -2.41
C MET A 1 -4.02 43.15 -1.71
N THR A 2 -3.92 43.56 -0.44
CA THR A 2 -2.74 43.30 0.40
C THR A 2 -2.66 41.79 0.62
N VAL A 3 -1.65 41.13 0.03
CA VAL A 3 -1.41 39.71 0.27
C VAL A 3 -1.00 39.59 1.73
N VAL A 4 -1.88 39.06 2.58
CA VAL A 4 -1.54 38.75 3.97
C VAL A 4 -0.49 37.65 3.91
N ALA A 5 0.74 37.98 4.29
CA ALA A 5 1.83 37.02 4.30
C ALA A 5 1.49 35.88 5.27
N ARG A 6 1.65 34.64 4.82
CA ARG A 6 1.35 33.46 5.63
C ARG A 6 2.57 33.08 6.45
N ARG A 7 2.41 33.16 7.77
CA ARG A 7 3.45 32.79 8.72
C ARG A 7 3.56 31.27 8.83
N ILE A 8 4.77 30.75 8.70
CA ILE A 8 5.12 29.34 8.85
C ILE A 8 6.19 29.26 9.93
N ILE A 9 6.16 28.22 10.75
CA ILE A 9 7.19 28.05 11.78
C ILE A 9 7.88 26.71 11.62
N ALA A 10 9.19 26.77 11.39
CA ALA A 10 10.08 25.61 11.37
C ALA A 10 10.67 25.42 12.77
N VAL A 11 10.36 24.30 13.40
CA VAL A 11 10.85 23.97 14.74
C VAL A 11 11.86 22.84 14.64
N SER A 12 13.11 23.09 15.03
CA SER A 12 14.10 22.02 15.15
C SER A 12 15.18 22.40 16.15
N PRO A 13 15.53 21.51 17.09
CA PRO A 13 16.69 21.71 17.97
C PRO A 13 18.02 21.67 17.20
N ASP A 14 18.02 21.10 15.99
CA ASP A 14 19.16 21.05 15.08
C ASP A 14 19.13 22.28 14.17
N GLN A 15 20.06 23.22 14.40
CA GLN A 15 20.12 24.47 13.67
C GLN A 15 20.29 24.27 12.15
N ALA A 16 21.04 23.24 11.73
CA ALA A 16 21.26 22.97 10.31
C ALA A 16 19.97 22.48 9.64
N LEU A 17 19.26 21.55 10.29
CA LEU A 17 17.96 21.09 9.81
C LEU A 17 16.93 22.21 9.84
N GLY A 18 16.85 22.99 10.91
CA GLY A 18 15.96 24.15 11.01
C GLY A 18 16.16 25.14 9.86
N GLN A 19 17.41 25.43 9.49
CA GLN A 19 17.72 26.29 8.34
C GLN A 19 17.35 25.63 7.00
N GLN A 20 17.54 24.32 6.85
CA GLN A 20 17.11 23.57 5.67
C GLN A 20 15.59 23.61 5.51
N LEU A 21 14.83 23.40 6.60
CA LEU A 21 13.38 23.53 6.61
C LEU A 21 12.94 24.94 6.22
N ALA A 22 13.57 25.97 6.80
CA ALA A 22 13.27 27.36 6.49
C ALA A 22 13.47 27.67 5.00
N THR A 23 14.59 27.20 4.45
CA THR A 23 14.94 27.38 3.04
C THR A 23 13.95 26.68 2.12
N ALA A 24 13.52 25.45 2.46
CA ALA A 24 12.53 24.70 1.70
C ALA A 24 11.13 25.36 1.74
N LEU A 25 10.77 25.99 2.87
CA LEU A 25 9.45 26.59 3.07
C LEU A 25 9.35 28.03 2.54
N ALA A 26 10.50 28.68 2.32
CA ALA A 26 10.57 30.01 1.74
C ALA A 26 9.90 30.07 0.36
N GLY A 27 9.23 31.18 0.08
CA GLY A 27 8.52 31.41 -1.17
C GLY A 27 7.67 32.67 -1.08
N ASP A 28 7.17 33.12 -2.23
CA ASP A 28 6.41 34.37 -2.31
C ASP A 28 5.21 34.38 -1.35
N GLY A 29 5.09 35.46 -0.58
CA GLY A 29 4.01 35.64 0.40
C GLY A 29 4.10 34.75 1.64
N ARG A 30 5.25 34.14 1.93
CA ARG A 30 5.50 33.36 3.15
C ARG A 30 6.52 34.04 4.05
N ILE A 31 6.27 34.00 5.35
CA ILE A 31 7.24 34.40 6.38
C ILE A 31 7.56 33.14 7.17
N VAL A 32 8.82 32.72 7.16
CA VAL A 32 9.24 31.50 7.86
C VAL A 32 10.10 31.86 9.06
N ASP A 33 9.60 31.58 10.26
CA ASP A 33 10.35 31.72 11.49
C ASP A 33 11.00 30.38 11.86
N VAL A 34 12.25 30.42 12.33
CA VAL A 34 12.95 29.24 12.84
C VAL A 34 12.99 29.31 14.36
N SER A 35 12.61 28.21 14.99
CA SER A 35 12.66 28.06 16.44
C SER A 35 13.38 26.77 16.86
N PRO A 36 14.19 26.78 17.93
CA PRO A 36 14.76 25.56 18.47
C PRO A 36 13.73 24.66 19.18
N THR A 37 12.64 25.21 19.72
CA THR A 37 11.63 24.47 20.49
C THR A 37 10.21 24.96 20.21
N LEU A 38 9.22 24.13 20.54
CA LEU A 38 7.80 24.47 20.42
C LEU A 38 7.36 25.49 21.50
N ASP A 39 8.08 25.60 22.62
CA ASP A 39 7.68 26.43 23.75
C ASP A 39 7.89 27.94 23.51
N THR A 40 8.76 28.33 22.57
CA THR A 40 8.95 29.74 22.17
C THR A 40 7.80 30.28 21.31
N LEU A 41 6.90 29.41 20.83
CA LEU A 41 5.81 29.78 19.91
C LEU A 41 4.72 30.60 20.60
N GLU A 42 4.45 30.31 21.88
CA GLU A 42 3.41 30.96 22.68
C GLU A 42 3.64 32.48 22.84
N ALA A 43 4.87 32.95 22.72
CA ALA A 43 5.24 34.36 22.93
C ALA A 43 4.92 35.28 21.75
N THR A 44 4.59 34.76 20.56
CA THR A 44 4.60 35.55 19.30
C THR A 44 3.24 36.04 18.79
N GLY A 45 2.15 35.87 19.56
CA GLY A 45 0.88 36.60 19.41
C GLY A 45 -0.01 36.31 18.19
N ALA A 46 0.52 35.76 17.09
CA ALA A 46 -0.25 35.37 15.89
C ALA A 46 -0.08 33.89 15.56
N GLU A 47 -1.20 33.18 15.39
CA GLU A 47 -1.22 31.75 15.07
C GLU A 47 -0.56 31.49 13.70
N PRO A 48 0.39 30.55 13.59
CA PRO A 48 0.99 30.20 12.31
C PRO A 48 -0.01 29.52 11.39
N ALA A 49 0.15 29.68 10.08
CA ALA A 49 -0.65 28.98 9.07
C ALA A 49 -0.20 27.53 8.84
N LEU A 50 1.04 27.19 9.24
CA LEU A 50 1.63 25.85 9.16
C LEU A 50 2.80 25.77 10.16
N VAL A 51 2.92 24.62 10.83
CA VAL A 51 4.11 24.28 11.63
C VAL A 51 4.81 23.09 10.99
N VAL A 52 6.13 23.16 10.87
CA VAL A 52 6.97 22.03 10.45
C VAL A 52 7.96 21.74 11.57
N THR A 53 7.87 20.58 12.20
CA THR A 53 8.66 20.28 13.40
C THR A 53 9.52 19.03 13.20
N ASP A 54 10.78 19.11 13.62
CA ASP A 54 11.67 17.96 13.79
C ASP A 54 11.27 17.19 15.06
N ALA A 55 11.05 15.88 14.94
CA ALA A 55 10.75 15.00 16.07
C ALA A 55 12.01 14.65 16.92
N GLY A 56 13.21 15.11 16.51
CA GLY A 56 14.42 15.10 17.34
C GLY A 56 14.99 13.72 17.68
N GLY A 57 14.50 12.64 17.06
CA GLY A 57 14.81 11.26 17.47
C GLY A 57 14.21 10.86 18.83
N ALA A 58 13.38 11.72 19.42
CA ALA A 58 12.64 11.43 20.64
C ALA A 58 11.57 10.34 20.40
N LEU A 59 11.13 9.66 21.45
CA LEU A 59 10.04 8.69 21.35
C LEU A 59 8.76 9.39 20.85
N PRO A 60 7.88 8.71 20.07
CA PRO A 60 6.63 9.29 19.58
C PRO A 60 5.78 9.95 20.69
N ALA A 61 5.87 9.45 21.93
CA ALA A 61 5.19 10.02 23.09
C ALA A 61 5.70 11.41 23.48
N GLU A 62 7.01 11.68 23.38
CA GLU A 62 7.60 12.99 23.70
C GLU A 62 7.33 14.01 22.59
N ALA A 63 7.45 13.59 21.33
CA ALA A 63 7.05 14.40 20.17
C ALA A 63 5.55 14.73 20.23
N GLY A 64 4.72 13.73 20.54
CA GLY A 64 3.28 13.90 20.75
C GLY A 64 2.94 14.84 21.89
N ALA A 65 3.62 14.72 23.04
CA ALA A 65 3.41 15.63 24.17
C ALA A 65 3.76 17.08 23.82
N ALA A 66 4.79 17.32 23.02
CA ALA A 66 5.15 18.65 22.56
C ALA A 66 4.13 19.21 21.54
N LEU A 67 3.60 18.35 20.66
CA LEU A 67 2.55 18.70 19.69
C LEU A 67 1.21 19.03 20.35
N VAL A 68 0.86 18.38 21.46
CA VAL A 68 -0.34 18.69 22.25
C VAL A 68 -0.27 20.08 22.88
N ARG A 69 0.95 20.59 23.17
CA ARG A 69 1.14 21.94 23.75
C ARG A 69 0.91 23.07 22.74
N LEU A 70 0.91 22.78 21.43
CA LEU A 70 0.57 23.80 20.44
C LEU A 70 -0.86 24.32 20.69
N THR A 71 -1.02 25.63 20.81
CA THR A 71 -2.34 26.27 20.78
C THR A 71 -2.78 26.52 19.33
N GLY A 72 -4.09 26.53 19.04
CA GLY A 72 -4.63 26.78 17.70
C GLY A 72 -5.21 25.57 16.95
N SER A 73 -5.35 25.67 15.64
CA SER A 73 -5.91 24.68 14.71
C SER A 73 -5.02 24.43 13.48
N CYS A 74 -3.88 25.11 13.39
CA CYS A 74 -2.97 24.98 12.25
C CYS A 74 -2.48 23.54 11.99
N PRO A 75 -2.30 23.16 10.72
CA PRO A 75 -1.73 21.87 10.35
C PRO A 75 -0.26 21.79 10.75
N VAL A 76 0.19 20.57 11.05
CA VAL A 76 1.57 20.25 11.41
C VAL A 76 2.13 19.21 10.47
N ILE A 77 3.33 19.45 9.94
CA ILE A 77 4.15 18.44 9.28
C ILE A 77 5.27 18.04 10.25
N VAL A 78 5.39 16.75 10.53
CA VAL A 78 6.46 16.21 11.38
C VAL A 78 7.57 15.66 10.50
N VAL A 79 8.81 16.04 10.78
CA VAL A 79 10.01 15.47 10.16
C VAL A 79 10.63 14.52 11.17
N SER A 80 10.65 13.22 10.88
CA SER A 80 11.28 12.21 11.75
C SER A 80 12.60 11.71 11.17
N ARG A 81 13.52 11.23 12.02
CA ARG A 81 14.79 10.59 11.62
C ARG A 81 14.71 9.06 11.59
N ARG A 82 13.58 8.52 12.03
CA ARG A 82 13.32 7.09 12.11
C ARG A 82 12.38 6.70 10.96
N PHE A 83 12.45 5.42 10.61
CA PHE A 83 11.81 4.86 9.42
C PHE A 83 10.83 3.77 9.85
N GLY A 84 9.60 3.86 9.37
CA GLY A 84 8.63 2.76 9.51
C GLY A 84 7.19 3.22 9.68
N VAL A 85 6.27 2.35 9.27
CA VAL A 85 4.82 2.59 9.33
C VAL A 85 4.35 2.78 10.77
N ALA A 86 4.92 2.06 11.74
CA ALA A 86 4.54 2.17 13.15
C ALA A 86 4.75 3.58 13.71
N GLU A 87 5.91 4.18 13.42
CA GLU A 87 6.19 5.53 13.88
C GLU A 87 5.28 6.57 13.21
N VAL A 88 5.04 6.42 11.90
CA VAL A 88 4.09 7.29 11.18
C VAL A 88 2.72 7.24 11.86
N VAL A 89 2.23 6.03 12.17
CA VAL A 89 0.95 5.84 12.85
C VAL A 89 0.96 6.51 14.22
N ASP A 90 1.98 6.28 15.05
CA ASP A 90 2.08 6.87 16.39
C ASP A 90 2.09 8.40 16.35
N LEU A 91 2.91 8.98 15.46
CA LEU A 91 3.01 10.43 15.30
C LEU A 91 1.69 11.02 14.80
N MET A 92 1.02 10.38 13.86
CA MET A 92 -0.29 10.84 13.40
C MET A 92 -1.40 10.67 14.44
N GLN A 93 -1.34 9.65 15.28
CA GLN A 93 -2.30 9.46 16.38
C GLN A 93 -2.06 10.43 17.53
N SER A 94 -0.85 10.98 17.67
CA SER A 94 -0.52 11.92 18.74
C SER A 94 -1.33 13.22 18.71
N SER A 95 -1.77 13.66 17.53
CA SER A 95 -2.60 14.84 17.35
C SER A 95 -3.29 14.83 16.00
N GLU A 96 -4.58 15.21 15.99
CA GLU A 96 -5.36 15.44 14.75
C GLU A 96 -4.74 16.51 13.84
N ARG A 97 -3.86 17.37 14.39
CA ARG A 97 -3.19 18.42 13.62
C ARG A 97 -2.02 17.91 12.80
N VAL A 98 -1.48 16.73 13.08
CA VAL A 98 -0.36 16.15 12.31
C VAL A 98 -0.87 15.75 10.93
N ALA A 99 -0.82 16.67 9.97
CA ALA A 99 -1.32 16.47 8.62
C ALA A 99 -0.42 15.50 7.83
N GLY A 100 0.88 15.47 8.12
CA GLY A 100 1.78 14.51 7.48
C GLY A 100 3.08 14.31 8.24
N VAL A 101 3.75 13.22 7.89
CA VAL A 101 5.05 12.82 8.42
C VAL A 101 6.00 12.64 7.22
N MET A 102 7.16 13.27 7.28
CA MET A 102 8.25 13.14 6.30
C MET A 102 9.50 12.63 7.01
N ILE A 103 10.37 11.92 6.31
CA ILE A 103 11.54 11.28 6.92
C ILE A 103 12.87 11.95 6.49
N ALA A 104 13.76 12.19 7.46
CA ALA A 104 15.13 12.68 7.32
C ALA A 104 16.12 11.51 7.56
N PRO A 105 17.31 11.47 6.93
CA PRO A 105 18.04 12.59 6.33
C PRO A 105 17.72 12.87 4.85
N GLU A 106 16.87 12.07 4.21
CA GLU A 106 16.53 12.18 2.79
C GLU A 106 15.39 13.18 2.51
N LEU A 107 15.23 14.19 3.37
CA LEU A 107 14.14 15.16 3.25
C LEU A 107 14.21 15.88 1.90
N ASP A 108 13.24 15.59 1.03
CA ASP A 108 13.08 16.31 -0.22
C ASP A 108 12.47 17.69 0.05
N ALA A 109 13.32 18.72 -0.03
CA ALA A 109 12.91 20.11 0.13
C ALA A 109 11.81 20.53 -0.86
N ARG A 110 11.82 19.98 -2.09
CA ARG A 110 10.79 20.26 -3.10
C ARG A 110 9.45 19.70 -2.64
N GLN A 111 9.44 18.49 -2.10
CA GLN A 111 8.23 17.85 -1.62
C GLN A 111 7.65 18.55 -0.40
N LEU A 112 8.50 19.00 0.52
CA LEU A 112 8.08 19.82 1.66
C LEU A 112 7.46 21.14 1.18
N ALA A 113 8.12 21.81 0.22
CA ALA A 113 7.62 23.06 -0.37
C ALA A 113 6.27 22.86 -1.08
N ALA A 114 6.12 21.79 -1.86
CA ALA A 114 4.90 21.43 -2.56
C ALA A 114 3.74 21.16 -1.58
N THR A 115 4.01 20.40 -0.52
CA THR A 115 3.04 20.09 0.55
C THR A 115 2.61 21.36 1.28
N ALA A 116 3.55 22.21 1.68
CA ALA A 116 3.25 23.51 2.29
C ALA A 116 2.41 24.40 1.35
N THR A 117 2.74 24.43 0.05
CA THR A 117 1.97 25.18 -0.95
C THR A 117 0.52 24.71 -1.02
N ARG A 118 0.30 23.39 -1.08
CA ARG A 118 -1.03 22.78 -1.16
C ARG A 118 -1.87 23.06 0.07
N LEU A 119 -1.29 22.90 1.26
CA LEU A 119 -1.95 23.15 2.54
C LEU A 119 -2.30 24.62 2.74
N LEU A 120 -1.37 25.52 2.46
CA LEU A 120 -1.63 26.95 2.58
C LEU A 120 -2.67 27.38 1.54
N ALA A 121 -2.55 26.98 0.29
CA ALA A 121 -3.54 27.37 -0.73
C ALA A 121 -4.94 26.77 -0.50
N ASP A 122 -5.09 25.79 0.40
CA ASP A 122 -6.29 24.95 0.53
C ASP A 122 -6.68 24.33 -0.82
N ARG A 123 -5.66 23.86 -1.56
CA ARG A 123 -5.76 23.27 -2.89
C ARG A 123 -4.88 22.03 -2.93
N ILE A 124 -5.45 20.91 -2.47
CA ILE A 124 -4.68 19.69 -2.22
C ILE A 124 -4.76 18.67 -3.35
N PHE A 125 -5.76 18.73 -4.21
CA PHE A 125 -5.97 17.75 -5.29
C PHE A 125 -5.11 17.99 -6.53
N GLY A 126 -4.82 16.90 -7.24
CA GLY A 126 -4.17 16.94 -8.55
C GLY A 126 -2.72 16.49 -8.48
N LEU A 127 -2.37 15.52 -9.33
CA LEU A 127 -1.01 14.99 -9.41
C LEU A 127 0.00 16.07 -9.85
N GLU A 128 -0.46 17.10 -10.58
CA GLU A 128 0.34 18.24 -11.01
C GLU A 128 0.89 19.10 -9.88
N ARG A 129 0.29 18.99 -8.68
CA ARG A 129 0.75 19.71 -7.48
C ARG A 129 1.77 18.93 -6.67
N VAL A 130 1.95 17.65 -7.00
CA VAL A 130 2.86 16.73 -6.33
C VAL A 130 4.09 16.50 -7.19
N MET A 131 3.91 16.35 -8.51
CA MET A 131 5.00 16.12 -9.44
C MET A 131 5.77 17.41 -9.80
N PRO A 132 7.04 17.31 -10.22
CA PRO A 132 7.79 18.46 -10.70
C PRO A 132 7.10 19.17 -11.87
N PRO A 133 7.18 20.51 -11.95
CA PRO A 133 6.63 21.26 -13.07
C PRO A 133 7.15 20.76 -14.42
N GLY A 134 6.25 20.61 -15.40
CA GLY A 134 6.57 20.11 -16.74
C GLY A 134 6.51 18.58 -16.89
N THR A 135 6.27 17.84 -15.80
CA THR A 135 6.01 16.38 -15.88
C THR A 135 4.73 16.11 -16.66
N GLN A 136 4.78 15.20 -17.63
CA GLN A 136 3.59 14.79 -18.39
C GLN A 136 2.68 13.93 -17.51
N ILE A 137 1.44 14.38 -17.33
CA ILE A 137 0.41 13.67 -16.58
C ILE A 137 -0.60 13.06 -17.54
N HIS A 138 -0.84 11.78 -17.38
CA HIS A 138 -1.85 11.04 -18.12
C HIS A 138 -3.09 10.87 -17.26
N THR A 139 -4.27 11.13 -17.81
CA THR A 139 -5.55 11.00 -17.11
C THR A 139 -6.45 9.95 -17.77
N VAL A 140 -7.07 9.10 -16.97
CA VAL A 140 -8.00 8.05 -17.40
C VAL A 140 -9.22 8.04 -16.48
N ALA A 141 -10.42 8.01 -17.05
CA ALA A 141 -11.64 7.79 -16.30
C ALA A 141 -11.95 6.28 -16.22
N VAL A 142 -12.29 5.80 -15.03
CA VAL A 142 -12.58 4.39 -14.75
C VAL A 142 -13.94 4.27 -14.10
N GLY A 143 -14.91 3.66 -14.78
CA GLY A 143 -16.27 3.45 -14.25
C GLY A 143 -16.61 2.00 -13.94
N ASP A 144 -15.91 1.04 -14.55
CA ASP A 144 -16.16 -0.38 -14.35
C ASP A 144 -14.91 -1.26 -14.52
N ALA A 145 -15.07 -2.58 -14.41
CA ALA A 145 -13.99 -3.55 -14.51
C ALA A 145 -13.31 -3.57 -15.90
N GLU A 146 -14.02 -3.25 -16.99
CA GLU A 146 -13.44 -3.18 -18.34
C GLU A 146 -12.52 -1.94 -18.44
N ASP A 147 -12.99 -0.81 -17.94
CA ASP A 147 -12.19 0.42 -17.88
C ASP A 147 -10.97 0.25 -16.95
N LYS A 148 -11.14 -0.42 -15.81
CA LYS A 148 -10.05 -0.76 -14.89
C LYS A 148 -8.97 -1.55 -15.60
N ALA A 149 -9.31 -2.62 -16.32
CA ALA A 149 -8.33 -3.43 -17.04
C ALA A 149 -7.57 -2.63 -18.11
N LYS A 150 -8.26 -1.73 -18.83
CA LYS A 150 -7.62 -0.82 -19.81
C LYS A 150 -6.68 0.18 -19.12
N CYS A 151 -7.10 0.72 -17.97
CA CYS A 151 -6.30 1.64 -17.17
C CYS A 151 -5.00 0.96 -16.70
N MET A 152 -5.12 -0.24 -16.10
CA MET A 152 -3.97 -1.04 -15.67
C MET A 152 -3.00 -1.34 -16.82
N THR A 153 -3.54 -1.69 -18.01
CA THR A 153 -2.70 -1.95 -19.19
C THR A 153 -1.88 -0.72 -19.59
N ARG A 154 -2.51 0.47 -19.64
CA ARG A 154 -1.81 1.72 -20.02
C ARG A 154 -0.75 2.14 -19.00
N ILE A 155 -1.06 1.98 -17.70
CA ILE A 155 -0.10 2.26 -16.63
C ILE A 155 1.08 1.29 -16.72
N GLY A 156 0.81 -0.01 -16.89
CA GLY A 156 1.85 -1.03 -17.06
C GLY A 156 2.75 -0.77 -18.27
N GLU A 157 2.21 -0.26 -19.38
CA GLU A 157 2.99 0.14 -20.56
C GLU A 157 3.97 1.29 -20.25
N LEU A 158 3.55 2.33 -19.51
CA LEU A 158 4.44 3.41 -19.10
C LEU A 158 5.47 2.94 -18.07
N LEU A 159 5.04 2.12 -17.11
CA LEU A 159 5.90 1.61 -16.06
C LEU A 159 6.97 0.66 -16.63
N ALA A 160 6.65 -0.14 -17.64
CA ALA A 160 7.64 -0.95 -18.35
C ALA A 160 8.70 -0.09 -19.05
N GLN A 161 8.35 1.10 -19.53
CA GLN A 161 9.28 2.04 -20.17
C GLN A 161 10.22 2.73 -19.16
N SER A 162 9.85 2.78 -17.88
CA SER A 162 10.67 3.38 -16.82
C SER A 162 11.94 2.59 -16.48
N GLY A 163 12.03 1.33 -16.91
CA GLY A 163 13.13 0.43 -16.54
C GLY A 163 13.04 -0.18 -15.14
N ALA A 164 11.91 0.01 -14.44
CA ALA A 164 11.68 -0.58 -13.12
C ALA A 164 11.82 -2.13 -13.12
N PRO A 165 12.39 -2.74 -12.06
CA PRO A 165 12.44 -4.19 -11.92
C PRO A 165 11.04 -4.82 -11.91
N ARG A 166 10.88 -6.04 -12.46
CA ARG A 166 9.57 -6.73 -12.51
C ARG A 166 8.88 -6.89 -11.16
N SER A 167 9.65 -7.06 -10.08
CA SER A 167 9.12 -7.12 -8.71
C SER A 167 8.50 -5.79 -8.27
N ALA A 168 9.15 -4.66 -8.59
CA ALA A 168 8.60 -3.33 -8.33
C ALA A 168 7.35 -3.06 -9.18
N GLN A 169 7.36 -3.49 -10.45
CA GLN A 169 6.18 -3.37 -11.32
C GLN A 169 4.97 -4.12 -10.74
N ALA A 170 5.15 -5.36 -10.31
CA ALA A 170 4.09 -6.15 -9.70
C ALA A 170 3.56 -5.53 -8.39
N ALA A 171 4.44 -4.95 -7.57
CA ALA A 171 4.04 -4.26 -6.35
C ALA A 171 3.24 -2.97 -6.64
N ILE A 172 3.65 -2.20 -7.65
CA ILE A 172 2.94 -1.00 -8.12
C ILE A 172 1.58 -1.37 -8.71
N ASP A 173 1.50 -2.41 -9.54
CA ASP A 173 0.25 -2.92 -10.10
C ASP A 173 -0.73 -3.34 -8.99
N GLN A 174 -0.26 -4.10 -7.99
CA GLN A 174 -1.08 -4.46 -6.85
C GLN A 174 -1.56 -3.21 -6.08
N CYS A 175 -0.68 -2.24 -5.84
CA CYS A 175 -1.03 -0.99 -5.17
C CYS A 175 -2.15 -0.23 -5.92
N ILE A 176 -2.04 -0.10 -7.25
CA ILE A 176 -3.05 0.57 -8.07
C ILE A 176 -4.37 -0.20 -8.07
N ASP A 177 -4.32 -1.53 -8.10
CA ASP A 177 -5.51 -2.38 -8.04
C ASP A 177 -6.30 -2.12 -6.75
N GLU A 178 -5.61 -2.09 -5.60
CA GLU A 178 -6.21 -1.78 -4.29
C GLU A 178 -6.79 -0.36 -4.24
N MET A 179 -6.06 0.63 -4.76
CA MET A 179 -6.56 2.02 -4.85
C MET A 179 -7.86 2.10 -5.65
N LEU A 180 -7.92 1.43 -6.80
CA LEU A 180 -9.09 1.39 -7.67
C LEU A 180 -10.24 0.62 -7.02
N MET A 181 -9.97 -0.49 -6.34
CA MET A 181 -10.98 -1.26 -5.63
C MET A 181 -11.62 -0.43 -4.51
N ASN A 182 -10.81 0.29 -3.74
CA ASN A 182 -11.29 1.19 -2.70
C ASN A 182 -12.19 2.30 -3.29
N ALA A 183 -11.74 2.97 -4.36
CA ALA A 183 -12.47 4.07 -4.98
C ALA A 183 -13.77 3.63 -5.69
N LEU A 184 -13.76 2.48 -6.38
CA LEU A 184 -14.91 1.99 -7.14
C LEU A 184 -15.96 1.28 -6.28
N TYR A 185 -15.54 0.64 -5.19
CA TYR A 185 -16.41 -0.28 -4.46
C TYR A 185 -16.55 0.00 -2.97
N ASP A 186 -15.55 0.59 -2.31
CA ASP A 186 -15.67 0.92 -0.89
C ASP A 186 -16.07 2.37 -0.67
N ALA A 187 -15.68 3.31 -1.54
CA ALA A 187 -16.05 4.72 -1.42
C ALA A 187 -17.54 5.05 -1.69
N PRO A 188 -18.25 4.44 -2.66
CA PRO A 188 -19.61 4.84 -3.02
C PRO A 188 -20.63 4.65 -1.89
N VAL A 189 -21.43 5.69 -1.66
CA VAL A 189 -22.50 5.72 -0.63
C VAL A 189 -23.86 6.11 -1.22
N ASP A 190 -24.93 5.59 -0.64
CA ASP A 190 -26.32 5.95 -0.99
C ASP A 190 -26.75 7.31 -0.41
N ALA A 191 -28.03 7.67 -0.55
CA ALA A 191 -28.58 8.93 -0.05
C ALA A 191 -28.54 9.03 1.48
N GLU A 192 -28.55 7.89 2.16
CA GLU A 192 -28.47 7.74 3.61
C GLU A 192 -27.01 7.71 4.11
N GLY A 193 -26.03 7.67 3.20
CA GLY A 193 -24.60 7.61 3.52
C GLY A 193 -24.07 6.20 3.78
N ASN A 194 -24.82 5.15 3.47
CA ASN A 194 -24.36 3.78 3.62
C ASN A 194 -23.56 3.33 2.40
N HIS A 195 -22.49 2.57 2.64
CA HIS A 195 -21.66 2.01 1.59
C HIS A 195 -22.41 0.91 0.80
N ILE A 196 -22.73 1.19 -0.47
CA ILE A 196 -23.67 0.38 -1.27
C ILE A 196 -23.16 -1.02 -1.63
N PHE A 197 -21.85 -1.26 -1.56
CA PHE A 197 -21.25 -2.56 -1.81
C PHE A 197 -20.70 -3.23 -0.55
N SER A 198 -20.98 -2.67 0.64
CA SER A 198 -20.62 -3.31 1.91
C SER A 198 -21.28 -4.70 2.01
N GLY A 199 -20.51 -5.72 2.39
CA GLY A 199 -20.97 -7.11 2.46
C GLY A 199 -21.15 -7.83 1.11
N VAL A 200 -20.99 -7.14 -0.03
CA VAL A 200 -20.98 -7.78 -1.35
C VAL A 200 -19.62 -8.44 -1.58
N ALA A 201 -19.61 -9.74 -1.90
CA ALA A 201 -18.38 -10.46 -2.19
C ALA A 201 -17.62 -9.86 -3.39
N THR A 202 -16.28 -9.85 -3.32
CA THR A 202 -15.40 -9.24 -4.34
C THR A 202 -15.69 -9.73 -5.77
N ARG A 203 -15.97 -11.03 -5.93
CA ARG A 203 -16.33 -11.62 -7.24
C ARG A 203 -17.65 -11.09 -7.81
N THR A 204 -18.57 -10.65 -6.96
CA THR A 204 -19.85 -10.06 -7.39
C THR A 204 -19.67 -8.57 -7.69
N ARG A 205 -18.87 -7.85 -6.89
CA ARG A 205 -18.60 -6.41 -7.06
C ARG A 205 -18.13 -6.06 -8.47
N VAL A 206 -17.23 -6.85 -9.05
CA VAL A 206 -16.70 -6.62 -10.41
C VAL A 206 -17.76 -6.69 -11.53
N THR A 207 -18.94 -7.23 -11.24
CA THR A 207 -20.08 -7.25 -12.18
C THR A 207 -21.01 -6.03 -12.03
N MET A 208 -20.75 -5.20 -11.03
CA MET A 208 -21.51 -4.01 -10.66
C MET A 208 -20.68 -2.76 -10.94
N ARG A 209 -21.35 -1.62 -11.04
CA ARG A 209 -20.77 -0.29 -11.15
C ARG A 209 -21.70 0.76 -10.56
N THR A 210 -21.27 2.01 -10.55
CA THR A 210 -22.13 3.16 -10.30
C THR A 210 -22.21 4.03 -11.56
N GLU A 211 -23.02 5.08 -11.52
CA GLU A 211 -23.03 6.16 -12.52
C GLU A 211 -21.79 7.05 -12.45
N HIS A 212 -21.06 6.98 -11.34
CA HIS A 212 -19.88 7.79 -11.06
C HIS A 212 -18.62 7.13 -11.59
N VAL A 213 -17.68 7.95 -12.06
CA VAL A 213 -16.38 7.49 -12.54
C VAL A 213 -15.28 7.95 -11.61
N VAL A 214 -14.26 7.13 -11.46
CA VAL A 214 -13.03 7.43 -10.74
C VAL A 214 -12.03 8.02 -11.72
N ALA A 215 -11.37 9.11 -11.35
CA ALA A 215 -10.29 9.69 -12.15
C ALA A 215 -8.96 9.11 -11.71
N VAL A 216 -8.19 8.57 -12.65
CA VAL A 216 -6.84 8.07 -12.43
C VAL A 216 -5.86 8.97 -13.16
N GLU A 217 -4.91 9.54 -12.43
CA GLU A 217 -3.79 10.28 -12.98
C GLU A 217 -2.50 9.51 -12.73
N TYR A 218 -1.58 9.48 -13.69
CA TYR A 218 -0.27 8.87 -13.49
C TYR A 218 0.80 9.59 -14.30
N ALA A 219 2.02 9.54 -13.78
CA ALA A 219 3.16 10.27 -14.32
C ALA A 219 4.48 9.56 -13.99
N TYR A 220 5.47 9.79 -14.84
CA TYR A 220 6.86 9.39 -14.61
C TYR A 220 7.78 10.53 -15.00
N ASP A 221 8.64 10.97 -14.09
CA ASP A 221 9.53 12.13 -14.31
C ASP A 221 10.98 11.73 -14.66
N GLY A 222 11.23 10.44 -14.92
CA GLY A 222 12.57 9.88 -15.11
C GLY A 222 13.19 9.29 -13.85
N ARG A 223 12.60 9.51 -12.68
CA ARG A 223 13.03 8.93 -11.40
C ARG A 223 11.86 8.35 -10.62
N GLN A 224 10.84 9.17 -10.38
CA GLN A 224 9.66 8.84 -9.60
C GLN A 224 8.51 8.47 -10.53
N PHE A 225 7.88 7.35 -10.25
CA PHE A 225 6.59 6.98 -10.82
C PHE A 225 5.51 7.35 -9.80
N ALA A 226 4.47 8.07 -10.23
CA ALA A 226 3.39 8.46 -9.34
C ALA A 226 2.04 8.14 -9.95
N VAL A 227 1.10 7.75 -9.09
CA VAL A 227 -0.28 7.46 -9.44
C VAL A 227 -1.21 8.11 -8.43
N SER A 228 -2.29 8.69 -8.93
CA SER A 228 -3.37 9.28 -8.16
C SER A 228 -4.69 8.63 -8.59
N VAL A 229 -5.52 8.26 -7.63
CA VAL A 229 -6.86 7.72 -7.83
C VAL A 229 -7.84 8.55 -7.04
N ARG A 230 -8.78 9.20 -7.74
CA ARG A 230 -9.72 10.17 -7.18
C ARG A 230 -11.17 9.74 -7.39
N ASP A 231 -11.88 9.56 -6.28
CA ASP A 231 -13.33 9.37 -6.26
C ASP A 231 -14.09 10.70 -6.12
N VAL A 232 -15.42 10.60 -6.15
CA VAL A 232 -16.35 11.74 -6.04
C VAL A 232 -17.22 11.68 -4.78
N PHE A 233 -16.75 10.99 -3.74
CA PHE A 233 -17.51 10.72 -2.52
C PHE A 233 -16.90 11.35 -1.29
N GLY A 234 -15.56 11.38 -1.17
CA GLY A 234 -14.91 12.00 0.00
C GLY A 234 -15.29 11.34 1.33
N THR A 235 -15.47 10.01 1.32
CA THR A 235 -15.92 9.20 2.47
C THR A 235 -14.78 8.69 3.34
N LEU A 236 -13.53 8.86 2.89
CA LEU A 236 -12.37 8.38 3.62
C LEU A 236 -12.05 9.27 4.84
N GLU A 237 -11.96 8.65 6.01
CA GLU A 237 -11.65 9.34 7.26
C GLU A 237 -10.28 8.95 7.81
N ARG A 238 -9.57 9.94 8.36
CA ARG A 238 -8.25 9.75 9.00
C ARG A 238 -8.26 8.66 10.09
N PRO A 239 -9.20 8.65 11.06
CA PRO A 239 -9.19 7.63 12.11
C PRO A 239 -9.36 6.22 11.54
N THR A 240 -10.10 6.07 10.45
CA THR A 240 -10.29 4.79 9.77
C THR A 240 -8.96 4.25 9.23
N ILE A 241 -8.19 5.07 8.53
CA ILE A 241 -6.85 4.72 8.00
C ILE A 241 -5.91 4.34 9.14
N LEU A 242 -5.77 5.20 10.16
CA LEU A 242 -4.84 4.98 11.25
C LEU A 242 -5.19 3.72 12.06
N ARG A 243 -6.48 3.46 12.29
CA ARG A 243 -6.94 2.22 12.94
C ARG A 243 -6.57 0.98 12.12
N PHE A 244 -6.73 1.01 10.80
CA PHE A 244 -6.38 -0.12 9.94
C PHE A 244 -4.86 -0.38 9.91
N LEU A 245 -4.05 0.67 9.78
CA LEU A 245 -2.59 0.56 9.82
C LEU A 245 -2.10 0.06 11.19
N HIS A 246 -2.62 0.66 12.28
CA HIS A 246 -2.29 0.24 13.64
C HIS A 246 -2.64 -1.23 13.89
N LYS A 247 -3.82 -1.67 13.42
CA LYS A 247 -4.25 -3.07 13.54
C LYS A 247 -3.28 -4.02 12.83
N CYS A 248 -2.90 -3.71 11.59
CA CYS A 248 -1.99 -4.56 10.81
C CYS A 248 -0.58 -4.66 11.42
N LEU A 249 -0.16 -3.67 12.20
CA LEU A 249 1.14 -3.65 12.87
C LEU A 249 1.18 -4.45 14.19
N HIS A 250 0.04 -4.61 14.87
CA HIS A 250 0.00 -5.15 16.24
C HIS A 250 -0.71 -6.50 16.39
N ASP A 251 -1.48 -6.97 15.40
CA ASP A 251 -2.11 -8.29 15.46
C ASP A 251 -1.09 -9.40 15.13
N GLU A 252 -0.57 -10.08 16.16
CA GLU A 252 0.24 -11.32 16.05
C GLU A 252 -0.61 -12.54 15.63
N GLN A 253 -1.94 -12.43 15.68
CA GLN A 253 -2.85 -13.51 15.29
C GLN A 253 -3.26 -13.36 13.83
N GLN A 254 -2.91 -14.38 13.03
CA GLN A 254 -3.45 -14.73 11.72
C GLN A 254 -4.56 -13.78 11.25
N ILE A 255 -4.21 -12.86 10.35
CA ILE A 255 -5.14 -12.03 9.60
C ILE A 255 -6.28 -12.93 9.12
N ASP A 256 -7.45 -12.75 9.74
CA ASP A 256 -8.59 -13.67 9.64
C ASP A 256 -8.95 -13.84 8.15
N ARG A 257 -8.74 -15.06 7.65
CA ARG A 257 -9.06 -15.53 6.30
C ARG A 257 -10.57 -15.65 6.10
N LYS A 258 -11.36 -14.71 6.64
CA LYS A 258 -12.79 -14.63 6.34
C LYS A 258 -12.93 -14.02 4.96
N ALA A 259 -13.64 -14.76 4.11
CA ALA A 259 -14.03 -14.37 2.77
C ALA A 259 -14.49 -12.90 2.74
N GLY A 260 -13.67 -12.01 2.15
CA GLY A 260 -14.03 -10.62 1.88
C GLY A 260 -13.44 -9.52 2.79
N GLY A 261 -12.39 -9.76 3.57
CA GLY A 261 -11.79 -8.73 4.43
C GLY A 261 -10.89 -7.71 3.71
N ALA A 262 -11.42 -6.53 3.38
CA ALA A 262 -10.77 -5.37 2.75
C ALA A 262 -9.74 -4.61 3.62
N GLY A 263 -9.04 -5.29 4.55
CA GLY A 263 -8.18 -4.63 5.53
C GLY A 263 -6.70 -4.51 5.15
N LEU A 264 -6.23 -5.34 4.21
CA LEU A 264 -4.80 -5.46 3.88
C LEU A 264 -4.36 -4.46 2.79
N GLY A 265 -5.27 -4.04 1.91
CA GLY A 265 -4.94 -3.20 0.75
C GLY A 265 -4.21 -1.91 1.14
N LEU A 266 -4.71 -1.22 2.17
CA LEU A 266 -4.07 -0.01 2.69
C LEU A 266 -2.66 -0.27 3.24
N TYR A 267 -2.45 -1.37 3.96
CA TYR A 267 -1.13 -1.75 4.46
C TYR A 267 -0.17 -2.12 3.32
N LEU A 268 -0.65 -2.82 2.29
CA LEU A 268 0.15 -3.13 1.10
C LEU A 268 0.53 -1.87 0.33
N MET A 269 -0.39 -0.92 0.15
CA MET A 269 -0.12 0.37 -0.49
C MET A 269 1.02 1.11 0.25
N VAL A 270 0.93 1.19 1.58
CA VAL A 270 1.91 1.90 2.41
C VAL A 270 3.28 1.22 2.42
N ASN A 271 3.35 -0.11 2.30
CA ASN A 271 4.62 -0.82 2.21
C ASN A 271 5.22 -0.86 0.79
N ALA A 272 4.39 -0.69 -0.24
CA ALA A 272 4.86 -0.68 -1.63
C ALA A 272 5.39 0.70 -2.05
N ALA A 273 4.78 1.78 -1.57
CA ALA A 273 5.07 3.14 -2.00
C ALA A 273 6.19 3.81 -1.18
N THR A 274 6.92 4.70 -1.84
CA THR A 274 7.86 5.62 -1.17
C THR A 274 7.12 6.75 -0.46
N GLU A 275 6.01 7.24 -1.04
CA GLU A 275 5.14 8.22 -0.39
C GLU A 275 3.66 7.88 -0.60
N VAL A 276 2.84 8.12 0.41
CA VAL A 276 1.39 7.93 0.35
C VAL A 276 0.67 9.16 0.88
N HIS A 277 -0.18 9.78 0.07
CA HIS A 277 -0.99 10.93 0.46
C HIS A 277 -2.47 10.66 0.24
N PHE A 278 -3.28 10.98 1.23
CA PHE A 278 -4.73 11.00 1.12
C PHE A 278 -5.20 12.45 1.18
N ASN A 279 -5.80 12.92 0.09
CA ASN A 279 -6.36 14.26 -0.03
C ASN A 279 -7.88 14.13 0.04
N VAL A 280 -8.52 14.75 1.02
CA VAL A 280 -9.95 14.60 1.26
C VAL A 280 -10.63 15.95 1.30
N LEU A 281 -11.65 16.11 0.46
CA LEU A 281 -12.67 17.13 0.60
C LEU A 281 -13.94 16.39 1.02
N PRO A 282 -14.31 16.47 2.31
CA PRO A 282 -15.34 15.62 2.88
C PRO A 282 -16.64 15.69 2.10
N LYS A 283 -17.24 14.52 1.82
CA LYS A 283 -18.50 14.38 1.07
C LYS A 283 -18.44 14.84 -0.40
N ILE A 284 -17.26 15.12 -0.95
CA ILE A 284 -17.09 15.59 -2.33
C ILE A 284 -16.04 14.76 -3.08
N ALA A 285 -14.87 14.54 -2.50
CA ALA A 285 -13.81 13.79 -3.18
C ALA A 285 -12.76 13.24 -2.20
N THR A 286 -12.32 12.01 -2.44
CA THR A 286 -11.08 11.46 -1.90
C THR A 286 -10.10 11.25 -3.06
N GLU A 287 -8.86 11.66 -2.89
CA GLU A 287 -7.76 11.30 -3.79
C GLU A 287 -6.67 10.59 -2.99
N ALA A 288 -6.37 9.34 -3.37
CA ALA A 288 -5.20 8.63 -2.89
C ALA A 288 -4.07 8.79 -3.89
N VAL A 289 -2.89 9.22 -3.43
CA VAL A 289 -1.69 9.41 -4.24
C VAL A 289 -0.59 8.50 -3.70
N CYS A 290 0.02 7.71 -4.58
CA CYS A 290 1.20 6.90 -4.28
C CYS A 290 2.36 7.30 -5.19
N ILE A 291 3.53 7.52 -4.59
CA ILE A 291 4.77 7.85 -5.29
C ILE A 291 5.78 6.73 -5.03
N PHE A 292 6.48 6.32 -6.09
CA PHE A 292 7.49 5.26 -6.07
C PHE A 292 8.80 5.83 -6.62
N ASP A 293 9.84 5.86 -5.79
CA ASP A 293 11.18 6.22 -6.25
C ASP A 293 11.83 5.00 -6.88
N LEU A 294 11.78 4.92 -8.22
CA LEU A 294 12.29 3.76 -8.95
C LEU A 294 13.83 3.69 -8.97
N ALA A 295 14.50 4.76 -8.58
CA ALA A 295 15.95 4.80 -8.46
C ALA A 295 16.43 4.41 -7.05
N ALA A 296 15.53 4.32 -6.06
CA ALA A 296 15.89 3.95 -4.70
C ALA A 296 16.24 2.46 -4.59
N PRO A 297 17.27 2.10 -3.82
CA PRO A 297 17.70 0.69 -3.65
C PRO A 297 16.68 -0.16 -2.90
N SER A 298 15.82 0.47 -2.09
CA SER A 298 14.68 -0.17 -1.43
C SER A 298 13.46 0.75 -1.50
N GLN A 299 12.28 0.16 -1.69
CA GLN A 299 11.01 0.86 -1.50
C GLN A 299 10.73 0.88 0.00
N GLN A 300 10.98 2.02 0.62
CA GLN A 300 10.63 2.28 2.01
C GLN A 300 9.80 3.55 2.05
N LEU A 301 8.78 3.56 2.92
CA LEU A 301 7.97 4.74 3.13
C LEU A 301 8.83 5.87 3.70
N ARG A 302 8.85 7.01 3.01
CA ARG A 302 9.56 8.25 3.36
C ARG A 302 8.62 9.43 3.59
N GLY A 303 7.37 9.31 3.16
CA GLY A 303 6.34 10.33 3.32
C GLY A 303 4.96 9.70 3.49
N PHE A 304 4.21 10.21 4.46
CA PHE A 304 2.81 9.86 4.63
C PHE A 304 2.00 11.10 5.00
N GLY A 305 0.85 11.30 4.35
CA GLY A 305 0.02 12.47 4.55
C GLY A 305 -1.46 12.17 4.53
N PHE A 306 -2.20 12.82 5.42
CA PHE A 306 -3.65 12.96 5.34
C PHE A 306 -3.99 14.45 5.35
N TYR A 307 -4.39 14.96 4.19
CA TYR A 307 -4.65 16.37 3.97
C TYR A 307 -6.15 16.58 3.75
N ARG A 308 -6.72 17.53 4.48
CA ARG A 308 -8.13 17.87 4.39
C ARG A 308 -8.28 19.25 3.78
N GLN A 309 -9.08 19.36 2.72
CA GLN A 309 -9.47 20.63 2.14
C GLN A 309 -10.73 21.15 2.83
N SER A 310 -10.81 22.46 3.03
CA SER A 310 -11.99 23.10 3.63
C SER A 310 -12.84 23.82 2.59
N ASP A 311 -12.23 24.59 1.69
CA ASP A 311 -12.87 25.27 0.57
C ASP A 311 -13.24 24.26 -0.52
N PRO A 312 -14.51 24.09 -0.89
CA PRO A 312 -14.90 23.23 -2.00
C PRO A 312 -14.30 23.65 -3.34
N ALA A 313 -13.80 24.88 -3.47
CA ALA A 313 -13.02 25.31 -4.62
C ALA A 313 -13.79 25.23 -5.96
N GLY A 314 -15.13 25.26 -5.90
CA GLY A 314 -16.04 25.07 -7.03
C GLY A 314 -16.41 23.62 -7.34
N MET A 315 -15.84 22.64 -6.62
CA MET A 315 -16.26 21.24 -6.69
C MET A 315 -17.62 21.05 -6.02
N LEU A 316 -18.47 20.24 -6.64
CA LEU A 316 -19.81 19.94 -6.15
C LEU A 316 -19.90 18.45 -5.79
N PRO A 317 -20.68 18.07 -4.75
CA PRO A 317 -20.96 16.67 -4.46
C PRO A 317 -21.62 15.99 -5.67
N ALA A 318 -21.21 14.76 -6.00
CA ALA A 318 -21.73 14.03 -7.15
C ALA A 318 -23.17 13.49 -6.96
N GLY A 319 -23.72 13.57 -5.73
CA GLY A 319 -25.00 12.96 -5.37
C GLY A 319 -24.84 11.50 -4.94
N PRO A 320 -25.92 10.84 -4.51
CA PRO A 320 -25.87 9.45 -4.05
C PRO A 320 -25.48 8.49 -5.19
N ALA A 321 -24.82 7.40 -4.85
CA ALA A 321 -24.47 6.35 -5.79
C ALA A 321 -25.56 5.28 -5.86
N HIS A 322 -25.77 4.74 -7.06
CA HIS A 322 -26.68 3.62 -7.28
C HIS A 322 -25.93 2.40 -7.83
N ALA A 323 -26.25 1.23 -7.30
CA ALA A 323 -25.71 -0.03 -7.80
C ALA A 323 -26.34 -0.36 -9.18
N LEU A 324 -25.53 -0.25 -10.23
CA LEU A 324 -25.91 -0.55 -11.61
C LEU A 324 -25.19 -1.82 -12.11
N PRO A 325 -25.80 -2.59 -13.02
CA PRO A 325 -25.10 -3.67 -13.70
C PRO A 325 -24.02 -3.10 -14.63
N SER A 326 -22.82 -3.69 -14.62
CA SER A 326 -21.76 -3.30 -15.56
C SER A 326 -22.16 -3.61 -17.01
N ALA A 327 -21.73 -2.79 -17.98
CA ALA A 327 -22.12 -2.89 -19.39
C ALA A 327 -21.71 -4.23 -20.06
N ALA A 328 -20.77 -4.97 -19.47
CA ALA A 328 -20.47 -6.35 -19.86
C ALA A 328 -21.70 -7.28 -19.75
N THR A 329 -22.61 -7.01 -18.80
CA THR A 329 -23.83 -7.80 -18.58
C THR A 329 -25.03 -7.33 -19.43
N SER A 330 -25.10 -6.06 -19.81
CA SER A 330 -26.18 -5.54 -20.66
C SER A 330 -26.04 -6.01 -22.11
N ARG A 331 -24.82 -6.08 -22.65
CA ARG A 331 -24.54 -6.72 -23.96
C ARG A 331 -24.84 -8.22 -23.97
N ALA A 332 -24.64 -8.92 -22.83
CA ALA A 332 -24.99 -10.33 -22.69
C ALA A 332 -26.52 -10.57 -22.60
N ARG A 333 -27.27 -9.70 -21.92
CA ARG A 333 -28.75 -9.75 -21.85
C ARG A 333 -29.41 -9.35 -23.18
N LEU A 334 -28.92 -8.31 -23.86
CA LEU A 334 -29.42 -7.92 -25.18
C LEU A 334 -29.15 -9.01 -26.23
N ARG A 335 -28.00 -9.71 -26.17
CA ARG A 335 -27.76 -10.89 -27.04
C ARG A 335 -28.71 -12.04 -26.74
N ARG A 336 -29.05 -12.33 -25.48
CA ARG A 336 -30.05 -13.35 -25.14
C ARG A 336 -31.47 -12.97 -25.58
N ARG A 337 -31.86 -11.69 -25.48
CA ARG A 337 -33.16 -11.22 -26.01
C ARG A 337 -33.18 -11.16 -27.54
N ALA A 338 -32.08 -10.79 -28.19
CA ALA A 338 -31.96 -10.82 -29.65
C ALA A 338 -31.99 -12.26 -30.21
N LEU A 339 -31.47 -13.25 -29.49
CA LEU A 339 -31.64 -14.67 -29.85
C LEU A 339 -33.06 -15.20 -29.60
N GLN A 340 -33.83 -14.63 -28.67
CA GLN A 340 -35.22 -15.01 -28.44
C GLN A 340 -36.22 -14.30 -29.36
N VAL A 341 -35.91 -13.09 -29.84
CA VAL A 341 -36.75 -12.36 -30.81
C VAL A 341 -36.34 -12.66 -32.26
N GLY A 342 -35.06 -12.94 -32.52
CA GLY A 342 -34.55 -13.30 -33.85
C GLY A 342 -35.00 -14.68 -34.35
N GLY A 343 -35.51 -15.55 -33.47
CA GLY A 343 -36.12 -16.82 -33.85
C GLY A 343 -37.54 -16.72 -34.42
N ALA A 344 -38.19 -15.55 -34.35
CA ALA A 344 -39.60 -15.39 -34.73
C ALA A 344 -39.84 -14.48 -35.95
N LEU A 345 -38.81 -13.82 -36.50
CA LEU A 345 -38.95 -12.88 -37.63
C LEU A 345 -38.18 -13.27 -38.90
N ALA A 346 -37.61 -14.48 -38.97
CA ALA A 346 -36.96 -14.99 -40.19
C ALA A 346 -37.94 -15.66 -41.18
N ALA A 347 -39.24 -15.34 -41.10
CA ALA A 347 -40.27 -15.86 -41.99
C ALA A 347 -41.31 -14.80 -42.39
N ALA A 348 -40.89 -13.65 -42.90
CA ALA A 348 -41.68 -12.82 -43.83
C ALA A 348 -40.86 -11.62 -44.32
N GLY A 349 -40.73 -11.47 -45.64
CA GLY A 349 -40.50 -10.15 -46.26
C GLY A 349 -39.12 -9.91 -46.85
N LEU A 350 -38.86 -10.53 -48.01
CA LEU A 350 -37.99 -9.95 -49.04
C LEU A 350 -38.58 -8.61 -49.55
N ILE A 351 -37.67 -7.72 -49.99
CA ILE A 351 -37.82 -6.50 -50.82
C ILE A 351 -37.64 -5.17 -50.06
N GLY A 352 -36.57 -4.44 -50.39
CA GLY A 352 -36.49 -3.00 -50.11
C GLY A 352 -35.11 -2.36 -49.99
N LEU A 353 -34.39 -2.27 -51.12
CA LEU A 353 -33.50 -1.17 -51.53
C LEU A 353 -32.28 -0.75 -50.67
N ALA A 354 -31.12 -0.91 -51.33
CA ALA A 354 -29.80 -0.36 -51.05
C ALA A 354 -29.75 1.09 -50.53
N ILE A 355 -29.01 1.33 -49.44
CA ILE A 355 -28.14 2.51 -49.25
C ILE A 355 -26.82 2.08 -48.62
N VAL A 356 -25.75 2.56 -49.27
CA VAL A 356 -24.32 2.39 -49.04
C VAL A 356 -23.87 2.88 -47.65
N ALA A 357 -23.09 2.06 -46.94
CA ALA A 357 -21.90 2.49 -46.19
C ALA A 357 -21.17 1.27 -45.63
N VAL A 358 -19.97 1.00 -46.16
CA VAL A 358 -19.03 0.02 -45.60
C VAL A 358 -18.46 0.56 -44.28
N PRO A 359 -18.46 -0.21 -43.18
CA PRO A 359 -17.43 -0.07 -42.17
C PRO A 359 -16.51 -1.29 -42.21
N ARG A 360 -15.23 -0.95 -42.18
CA ARG A 360 -14.08 -1.83 -42.11
C ARG A 360 -14.22 -2.89 -41.03
N ILE A 361 -13.71 -4.06 -41.39
CA ILE A 361 -13.44 -5.22 -40.54
C ILE A 361 -12.72 -4.77 -39.26
N PHE A 362 -13.42 -4.83 -38.13
CA PHE A 362 -12.81 -5.09 -36.83
C PHE A 362 -13.40 -6.41 -36.34
N ALA A 363 -12.69 -7.50 -36.64
CA ALA A 363 -12.87 -8.73 -35.90
C ALA A 363 -12.42 -8.45 -34.46
N THR A 364 -13.37 -8.12 -33.58
CA THR A 364 -13.11 -8.08 -32.15
C THR A 364 -12.81 -9.50 -31.69
N LYS A 365 -11.53 -9.77 -31.46
CA LYS A 365 -11.06 -11.02 -30.88
C LYS A 365 -11.78 -11.18 -29.55
N LYS A 366 -12.67 -12.18 -29.50
CA LYS A 366 -13.41 -12.61 -28.32
C LYS A 366 -12.41 -12.74 -27.17
N VAL A 367 -12.52 -11.92 -26.13
CA VAL A 367 -11.70 -12.07 -24.92
C VAL A 367 -12.15 -13.36 -24.26
N GLU A 368 -11.33 -14.39 -24.39
CA GLU A 368 -11.60 -15.67 -23.74
C GLU A 368 -11.30 -15.51 -22.25
N PRO A 369 -12.20 -15.96 -21.36
CA PRO A 369 -12.02 -15.80 -19.93
C PRO A 369 -10.74 -16.54 -19.49
N ILE A 370 -9.90 -15.93 -18.64
CA ILE A 370 -8.66 -16.57 -18.22
C ILE A 370 -8.94 -17.65 -17.15
N PRO A 371 -8.18 -18.76 -17.13
CA PRO A 371 -8.28 -19.73 -16.04
C PRO A 371 -7.63 -19.17 -14.77
N THR A 372 -8.23 -19.43 -13.62
CA THR A 372 -7.67 -19.00 -12.33
C THR A 372 -7.27 -20.21 -11.50
N VAL A 373 -6.05 -20.22 -10.98
CA VAL A 373 -5.58 -21.23 -10.04
C VAL A 373 -5.23 -20.57 -8.71
N GLU A 374 -5.94 -20.93 -7.65
CA GLU A 374 -5.63 -20.54 -6.27
C GLU A 374 -4.71 -21.60 -5.65
N VAL A 375 -3.50 -21.23 -5.26
CA VAL A 375 -2.47 -22.13 -4.72
C VAL A 375 -2.16 -21.74 -3.27
N ASP A 376 -2.29 -22.69 -2.33
CA ASP A 376 -1.89 -22.52 -0.92
C ASP A 376 -1.13 -23.77 -0.43
N SER A 377 -0.40 -23.65 0.68
CA SER A 377 0.27 -24.76 1.37
C SER A 377 -0.14 -24.82 2.83
N GLN A 378 0.05 -25.98 3.47
CA GLN A 378 -0.12 -26.12 4.92
C GLN A 378 1.19 -26.59 5.56
N PRO A 379 1.89 -25.74 6.34
CA PRO A 379 1.57 -24.33 6.61
C PRO A 379 1.73 -23.44 5.38
N THR A 380 1.14 -22.24 5.43
CA THR A 380 1.26 -21.22 4.38
C THR A 380 2.62 -20.51 4.44
N GLY A 381 3.03 -19.87 3.34
CA GLY A 381 4.31 -19.15 3.21
C GLY A 381 5.39 -19.92 2.44
N ALA A 382 5.05 -21.04 1.81
CA ALA A 382 5.96 -21.80 0.95
C ALA A 382 6.25 -21.03 -0.35
N LEU A 383 7.51 -20.98 -0.76
CA LEU A 383 7.89 -20.51 -2.09
C LEU A 383 7.30 -21.43 -3.15
N ILE A 384 6.79 -20.84 -4.23
CA ILE A 384 6.13 -21.51 -5.34
C ILE A 384 6.95 -21.32 -6.60
N GLU A 385 7.26 -22.42 -7.28
CA GLU A 385 7.75 -22.44 -8.66
C GLU A 385 6.73 -23.14 -9.56
N ILE A 386 6.44 -22.58 -10.73
CA ILE A 386 5.55 -23.18 -11.73
C ILE A 386 6.36 -23.47 -12.99
N ASP A 387 6.43 -24.74 -13.40
CA ASP A 387 7.25 -25.23 -14.51
C ASP A 387 8.72 -24.78 -14.43
N GLY A 388 9.27 -24.83 -13.21
CA GLY A 388 10.65 -24.44 -12.92
C GLY A 388 10.91 -22.94 -12.93
N ARG A 389 9.87 -22.10 -12.99
CA ARG A 389 9.99 -20.64 -12.90
C ARG A 389 9.47 -20.15 -11.54
N PRO A 390 10.22 -19.29 -10.82
CA PRO A 390 9.75 -18.68 -9.59
C PRO A 390 8.48 -17.87 -9.81
N PHE A 391 7.45 -18.10 -8.99
CA PHE A 391 6.15 -17.40 -9.09
C PHE A 391 5.89 -16.48 -7.90
N GLY A 392 6.17 -16.93 -6.67
CA GLY A 392 5.88 -16.17 -5.45
C GLY A 392 5.85 -17.09 -4.22
N SER A 393 5.05 -16.76 -3.21
CA SER A 393 4.83 -17.61 -2.03
C SER A 393 3.34 -17.88 -1.82
N THR A 394 3.00 -18.98 -1.14
CA THR A 394 1.62 -19.28 -0.75
C THR A 394 1.12 -18.28 0.30
N PRO A 395 -0.14 -17.82 0.23
CA PRO A 395 -1.14 -18.15 -0.77
C PRO A 395 -0.98 -17.27 -2.02
N ALA A 396 -1.20 -17.85 -3.21
CA ALA A 396 -1.01 -17.19 -4.48
C ALA A 396 -2.18 -17.44 -5.44
N THR A 397 -2.52 -16.44 -6.25
CA THR A 397 -3.52 -16.58 -7.33
C THR A 397 -2.83 -16.45 -8.68
N VAL A 398 -2.92 -17.50 -9.49
CA VAL A 398 -2.27 -17.59 -10.80
C VAL A 398 -3.31 -17.47 -11.89
N THR A 399 -3.20 -16.44 -12.72
CA THR A 399 -4.12 -16.18 -13.85
C THR A 399 -3.43 -16.19 -15.21
N SER A 400 -2.12 -16.42 -15.23
CA SER A 400 -1.27 -16.41 -16.42
C SER A 400 -1.08 -17.79 -17.07
N LEU A 401 -1.79 -18.82 -16.61
CA LEU A 401 -1.61 -20.19 -17.09
C LEU A 401 -2.45 -20.45 -18.35
N VAL A 402 -1.90 -21.27 -19.26
CA VAL A 402 -2.61 -21.68 -20.48
C VAL A 402 -3.66 -22.72 -20.11
N SER A 403 -4.92 -22.44 -20.44
CA SER A 403 -6.03 -23.35 -20.14
C SER A 403 -5.85 -24.71 -20.81
N GLY A 404 -6.13 -25.80 -20.08
CA GLY A 404 -5.97 -27.17 -20.55
C GLY A 404 -4.53 -27.69 -20.54
N ALA A 405 -3.53 -26.87 -20.22
CA ALA A 405 -2.17 -27.33 -19.98
C ALA A 405 -2.08 -28.06 -18.63
N THR A 406 -1.08 -28.93 -18.48
CA THR A 406 -0.67 -29.46 -17.17
C THR A 406 0.59 -28.74 -16.74
N VAL A 407 0.56 -28.15 -15.55
CA VAL A 407 1.69 -27.41 -14.97
C VAL A 407 2.21 -28.14 -13.75
N SER A 408 3.52 -28.09 -13.54
CA SER A 408 4.19 -28.59 -12.35
C SER A 408 4.38 -27.46 -11.35
N ILE A 409 3.87 -27.63 -10.13
CA ILE A 409 3.93 -26.64 -9.06
C ILE A 409 4.82 -27.21 -7.96
N ARG A 410 5.99 -26.61 -7.76
CA ARG A 410 6.92 -26.96 -6.68
C ARG A 410 6.72 -26.01 -5.51
N PHE A 411 6.67 -26.58 -4.31
CA PHE A 411 6.59 -25.88 -3.04
C PHE A 411 7.89 -26.09 -2.27
N THR A 412 8.49 -25.00 -1.79
CA THR A 412 9.70 -25.03 -0.96
C THR A 412 9.49 -24.18 0.27
N GLN A 413 9.64 -24.76 1.46
CA GLN A 413 9.51 -24.04 2.72
C GLN A 413 10.54 -24.56 3.74
N ARG A 414 11.24 -23.65 4.41
CA ARG A 414 12.25 -24.01 5.41
C ARG A 414 11.60 -24.82 6.53
N GLY A 415 12.21 -25.97 6.87
CA GLY A 415 11.64 -26.93 7.83
C GLY A 415 10.71 -27.99 7.24
N TYR A 416 10.42 -27.92 5.94
CA TYR A 416 9.54 -28.85 5.23
C TYR A 416 10.27 -29.49 4.04
N ARG A 417 9.82 -30.67 3.60
CA ARG A 417 10.31 -31.31 2.39
C ARG A 417 9.76 -30.57 1.17
N ASP A 418 10.60 -30.39 0.17
CA ASP A 418 10.15 -29.90 -1.13
C ASP A 418 9.10 -30.85 -1.70
N ALA A 419 8.00 -30.28 -2.18
CA ALA A 419 6.93 -31.04 -2.78
C ALA A 419 6.66 -30.53 -4.20
N THR A 420 6.34 -31.43 -5.12
CA THR A 420 5.97 -31.06 -6.50
C THR A 420 4.65 -31.71 -6.86
N VAL A 421 3.68 -30.90 -7.29
CA VAL A 421 2.33 -31.34 -7.66
C VAL A 421 2.07 -30.98 -9.11
N SER A 422 1.55 -31.93 -9.90
CA SER A 422 1.06 -31.64 -11.25
C SER A 422 -0.40 -31.22 -11.19
N LEU A 423 -0.74 -30.09 -11.81
CA LEU A 423 -2.08 -29.54 -11.86
C LEU A 423 -2.53 -29.35 -13.31
N ALA A 424 -3.70 -29.91 -13.65
CA ALA A 424 -4.38 -29.57 -14.90
C ALA A 424 -5.04 -28.20 -14.76
N VAL A 425 -4.63 -27.25 -15.60
CA VAL A 425 -5.15 -25.88 -15.61
C VAL A 425 -6.61 -25.92 -16.07
N PRO A 426 -7.54 -25.32 -15.31
CA PRO A 426 -8.97 -25.43 -15.57
C PRO A 426 -9.35 -24.72 -16.89
N ARG A 427 -10.59 -24.90 -17.33
CA ARG A 427 -11.08 -24.25 -18.55
C ARG A 427 -11.12 -22.71 -18.39
N PRO A 428 -11.15 -21.96 -19.50
CA PRO A 428 -11.33 -20.51 -19.49
C PRO A 428 -12.50 -20.10 -18.57
N GLY A 429 -12.25 -19.31 -17.51
CA GLY A 429 -13.27 -18.84 -16.57
C GLY A 429 -13.63 -19.80 -15.42
N GLU A 430 -12.98 -20.96 -15.32
CA GLU A 430 -13.08 -21.85 -14.17
C GLU A 430 -11.96 -21.56 -13.15
N VAL A 431 -12.25 -21.82 -11.87
CA VAL A 431 -11.29 -21.67 -10.77
C VAL A 431 -10.90 -23.06 -10.26
N ALA A 432 -9.60 -23.35 -10.22
CA ALA A 432 -9.06 -24.53 -9.56
C ALA A 432 -8.38 -24.11 -8.25
N LYS A 433 -8.64 -24.82 -7.16
CA LYS A 433 -8.00 -24.57 -5.86
C LYS A 433 -7.09 -25.75 -5.52
N LEU A 434 -5.80 -25.46 -5.32
CA LEU A 434 -4.79 -26.41 -4.88
C LEU A 434 -4.31 -26.00 -3.48
N VAL A 435 -4.59 -26.84 -2.48
CA VAL A 435 -4.03 -26.68 -1.13
C VAL A 435 -3.16 -27.90 -0.87
N HIS A 436 -1.85 -27.70 -0.72
CA HIS A 436 -0.90 -28.80 -0.55
C HIS A 436 -0.32 -28.85 0.87
N PRO A 437 -0.62 -29.89 1.67
CA PRO A 437 0.02 -30.05 2.98
C PRO A 437 1.48 -30.47 2.82
N LEU A 438 2.38 -29.76 3.49
CA LEU A 438 3.81 -30.03 3.44
C LEU A 438 4.23 -30.98 4.56
N GLU A 439 5.05 -31.97 4.20
CA GLU A 439 5.67 -32.87 5.17
C GLU A 439 6.85 -32.18 5.84
N THR A 440 6.97 -32.33 7.16
CA THR A 440 8.13 -31.79 7.88
C THR A 440 9.42 -32.49 7.43
N SER A 441 10.47 -31.71 7.24
CA SER A 441 11.79 -32.24 6.90
C SER A 441 12.48 -32.73 8.18
N LEU A 442 12.97 -33.98 8.17
CA LEU A 442 13.83 -34.51 9.22
C LEU A 442 15.26 -33.92 9.18
N ASP A 443 15.58 -33.13 8.16
CA ASP A 443 16.85 -32.40 8.03
C ASP A 443 16.82 -31.07 8.79
N HIS A 444 15.70 -30.73 9.44
CA HIS A 444 15.54 -29.47 10.15
C HIS A 444 14.98 -29.69 11.56
N VAL A 445 15.47 -28.92 12.53
CA VAL A 445 15.11 -28.99 13.94
C VAL A 445 14.64 -27.60 14.41
N ARG A 446 13.58 -27.55 15.20
CA ARG A 446 13.10 -26.31 15.81
C ARG A 446 13.80 -26.09 17.15
N VAL A 447 14.40 -24.92 17.33
CA VAL A 447 15.13 -24.52 18.53
C VAL A 447 14.45 -23.29 19.12
N ARG A 448 14.00 -23.40 20.37
CA ARG A 448 13.44 -22.28 21.12
C ARG A 448 14.57 -21.45 21.70
N PHE A 449 14.64 -20.17 21.33
CA PHE A 449 15.60 -19.24 21.92
C PHE A 449 14.93 -18.42 23.02
N VAL A 450 15.60 -18.26 24.16
CA VAL A 450 15.13 -17.47 25.31
C VAL A 450 16.23 -16.54 25.82
N SER A 451 15.86 -15.43 26.46
CA SER A 451 16.83 -14.57 27.16
C SER A 451 16.20 -13.94 28.38
N ASN A 452 17.05 -13.49 29.30
CA ASN A 452 16.65 -12.70 30.45
C ASN A 452 17.50 -11.42 30.54
N PRO A 453 16.92 -10.22 30.38
CA PRO A 453 15.52 -9.96 30.02
C PRO A 453 15.15 -10.48 28.61
N PRO A 454 13.85 -10.71 28.31
CA PRO A 454 13.39 -11.10 26.97
C PRO A 454 13.52 -9.94 25.96
N GLY A 455 13.46 -10.24 24.67
CA GLY A 455 13.55 -9.26 23.58
C GLY A 455 14.95 -9.13 22.98
N ALA A 456 15.83 -10.11 23.20
CA ALA A 456 17.14 -10.15 22.58
C ALA A 456 17.03 -10.59 21.12
N GLU A 457 17.70 -9.89 20.21
CA GLU A 457 17.80 -10.27 18.81
C GLU A 457 18.62 -11.57 18.67
N ILE A 458 18.08 -12.55 17.95
CA ILE A 458 18.70 -13.84 17.68
C ILE A 458 19.48 -13.73 16.37
N VAL A 459 20.81 -13.69 16.46
CA VAL A 459 21.70 -13.51 15.30
C VAL A 459 22.46 -14.80 15.02
N GLU A 460 22.38 -15.33 13.81
CA GLU A 460 23.21 -16.47 13.39
C GLU A 460 24.66 -15.99 13.12
N THR A 461 25.61 -16.47 13.91
CA THR A 461 26.99 -15.96 13.90
C THR A 461 27.68 -16.25 12.58
N GLY A 462 28.10 -15.20 11.86
CA GLY A 462 28.84 -15.32 10.59
C GLY A 462 27.97 -15.27 9.33
N LYS A 463 26.65 -15.08 9.45
CA LYS A 463 25.78 -14.74 8.31
C LYS A 463 25.52 -13.23 8.26
N PRO A 464 25.33 -12.65 7.05
CA PRO A 464 24.94 -11.24 6.94
C PRO A 464 23.59 -11.00 7.65
N PRO A 465 23.34 -9.77 8.16
CA PRO A 465 22.09 -9.43 8.81
C PRO A 465 20.90 -9.76 7.91
N SER A 466 19.96 -10.57 8.38
CA SER A 466 18.72 -10.85 7.66
C SER A 466 17.74 -9.68 7.79
N VAL A 467 16.93 -9.46 6.75
CA VAL A 467 15.83 -8.49 6.76
C VAL A 467 14.75 -8.90 7.78
N ASP A 468 14.58 -10.21 7.98
CA ASP A 468 13.75 -10.79 9.03
C ASP A 468 14.55 -10.89 10.34
N ARG A 469 14.32 -9.96 11.26
CA ARG A 469 14.88 -10.01 12.63
C ARG A 469 13.96 -10.83 13.53
N THR A 470 14.54 -11.71 14.33
CA THR A 470 13.78 -12.54 15.29
C THR A 470 14.26 -12.24 16.71
N TYR A 471 13.33 -12.08 17.65
CA TYR A 471 13.62 -11.71 19.04
C TYR A 471 13.19 -12.81 20.02
N THR A 472 13.90 -12.98 21.12
CA THR A 472 13.53 -13.93 22.18
C THR A 472 12.28 -13.48 22.95
N PRO A 473 11.40 -14.41 23.38
CA PRO A 473 11.43 -15.84 23.10
C PRO A 473 10.90 -16.18 21.70
N ALA A 474 11.63 -16.98 20.92
CA ALA A 474 11.18 -17.40 19.59
C ALA A 474 11.71 -18.77 19.15
N ASP A 475 10.94 -19.45 18.30
CA ASP A 475 11.31 -20.73 17.70
C ASP A 475 12.01 -20.51 16.34
N VAL A 476 13.27 -20.93 16.23
CA VAL A 476 14.07 -20.83 15.00
C VAL A 476 14.31 -22.22 14.43
N VAL A 477 14.10 -22.39 13.13
CA VAL A 477 14.34 -23.66 12.42
C VAL A 477 15.76 -23.72 11.89
N VAL A 478 16.55 -24.69 12.36
CA VAL A 478 17.96 -24.89 12.00
C VAL A 478 18.18 -26.25 11.33
N GLU A 479 19.30 -26.43 10.65
CA GLU A 479 19.63 -27.70 10.00
C GLU A 479 20.12 -28.75 11.01
N ALA A 480 19.55 -29.96 10.93
CA ALA A 480 19.95 -31.11 11.72
C ALA A 480 21.35 -31.59 11.31
N ASN A 481 22.11 -32.12 12.27
CA ASN A 481 23.47 -32.63 12.12
C ASN A 481 24.49 -31.61 11.57
N LYS A 482 24.17 -30.31 11.58
CA LYS A 482 25.12 -29.23 11.29
C LYS A 482 25.38 -28.40 12.53
N LEU A 483 26.63 -27.96 12.68
CA LEU A 483 27.04 -27.07 13.77
C LEU A 483 26.34 -25.71 13.63
N GLN A 484 25.55 -25.36 14.62
CA GLN A 484 24.81 -24.11 14.73
C GLN A 484 25.55 -23.12 15.63
N ARG A 485 25.57 -21.84 15.25
CA ARG A 485 26.22 -20.77 16.01
C ARG A 485 25.30 -19.55 16.07
N PHE A 486 24.97 -19.11 17.28
CA PHE A 486 24.06 -18.00 17.50
C PHE A 486 24.61 -17.03 18.55
N THR A 487 24.21 -15.78 18.44
CA THR A 487 24.49 -14.72 19.41
C THR A 487 23.20 -13.98 19.71
N LEU A 488 22.89 -13.81 20.99
CA LEU A 488 21.78 -12.98 21.43
C LEU A 488 22.29 -11.55 21.69
N GLN A 489 21.66 -10.57 21.06
CA GLN A 489 22.06 -9.16 21.16
C GLN A 489 20.92 -8.32 21.73
N MET A 490 21.23 -7.42 22.65
CA MET A 490 20.26 -6.48 23.18
C MET A 490 20.94 -5.13 23.43
N PRO A 491 20.26 -4.01 23.13
CA PRO A 491 20.79 -2.68 23.46
C PRO A 491 21.18 -2.59 24.94
N LYS A 492 22.33 -1.97 25.22
CA LYS A 492 22.89 -1.78 26.57
C LYS A 492 23.19 -3.08 27.34
N HIS A 493 23.31 -4.21 26.64
CA HIS A 493 23.76 -5.48 27.22
C HIS A 493 24.92 -6.05 26.42
N LEU A 494 25.81 -6.79 27.10
CA LEU A 494 26.88 -7.54 26.45
C LEU A 494 26.25 -8.64 25.57
N PRO A 495 26.71 -8.84 24.33
CA PRO A 495 26.25 -9.92 23.49
C PRO A 495 26.47 -11.28 24.16
N LEU A 496 25.41 -12.10 24.23
CA LEU A 496 25.48 -13.46 24.75
C LEU A 496 25.71 -14.43 23.60
N VAL A 497 26.92 -14.96 23.49
CA VAL A 497 27.23 -16.01 22.50
C VAL A 497 26.68 -17.33 23.02
N ILE A 498 25.76 -17.94 22.27
CA ILE A 498 25.23 -19.25 22.58
C ILE A 498 26.29 -20.30 22.28
N GLU A 499 26.51 -21.22 23.21
CA GLU A 499 27.45 -22.33 23.00
C GLU A 499 27.09 -23.09 21.71
N PRO A 500 28.03 -23.25 20.75
CA PRO A 500 27.76 -23.93 19.51
C PRO A 500 27.20 -25.33 19.74
N PHE A 501 26.15 -25.69 19.00
CA PHE A 501 25.46 -26.97 19.19
C PHE A 501 25.12 -27.61 17.85
N THR A 502 25.05 -28.94 17.82
CA THR A 502 24.68 -29.70 16.63
C THR A 502 23.41 -30.49 16.94
N PRO A 503 22.23 -30.04 16.50
CA PRO A 503 20.98 -30.71 16.83
C PRO A 503 20.85 -32.02 16.04
N GLU A 504 20.57 -33.13 16.72
CA GLU A 504 20.32 -34.42 16.05
C GLU A 504 18.98 -34.41 15.30
N ARG A 505 18.87 -35.24 14.26
CA ARG A 505 17.65 -35.38 13.46
C ARG A 505 16.45 -35.78 14.34
N GLY A 506 15.35 -35.05 14.20
CA GLY A 506 14.09 -35.36 14.89
C GLY A 506 14.02 -34.97 16.37
N VAL A 507 15.05 -34.33 16.93
CA VAL A 507 15.00 -33.79 18.30
C VAL A 507 13.93 -32.70 18.40
N SER A 508 13.13 -32.75 19.47
CA SER A 508 12.09 -31.78 19.79
C SER A 508 12.32 -31.13 21.16
N GLY A 509 11.85 -29.90 21.35
CA GLY A 509 11.93 -29.20 22.65
C GLY A 509 13.33 -28.70 23.00
N LEU A 510 14.20 -28.52 22.01
CA LEU A 510 15.54 -27.97 22.21
C LEU A 510 15.43 -26.48 22.50
N GLU A 511 15.86 -26.07 23.70
CA GLU A 511 15.89 -24.65 24.12
C GLU A 511 17.33 -24.16 24.29
N LYS A 512 17.61 -22.93 23.87
CA LYS A 512 18.91 -22.26 23.97
C LYS A 512 18.74 -20.82 24.44
N GLY A 513 19.54 -20.36 25.40
CA GLY A 513 19.37 -19.02 25.95
C GLY A 513 20.21 -18.77 27.18
N GLY A 514 20.01 -17.61 27.81
CA GLY A 514 20.66 -17.27 29.07
C GLY A 514 20.41 -15.82 29.51
N ASP A 515 21.06 -15.44 30.61
CA ASP A 515 21.00 -14.08 31.16
C ASP A 515 21.91 -13.13 30.37
N LEU A 516 21.37 -11.96 30.03
CA LEU A 516 22.10 -10.87 29.41
C LEU A 516 22.66 -9.94 30.48
N ILE A 517 23.96 -9.65 30.38
CA ILE A 517 24.66 -8.80 31.34
C ILE A 517 24.59 -7.34 30.87
N PRO A 518 24.04 -6.40 31.65
CA PRO A 518 24.05 -4.97 31.30
C PRO A 518 25.47 -4.43 31.10
N THR A 519 25.67 -3.58 30.09
CA THR A 519 26.98 -2.94 29.81
C THR A 519 27.35 -1.85 30.82
N THR A 520 26.39 -1.42 31.63
CA THR A 520 26.57 -0.44 32.69
C THR A 520 25.94 -1.01 33.97
N PRO A 521 26.65 -1.10 35.10
CA PRO A 521 26.02 -1.50 36.35
C PRO A 521 24.97 -0.45 36.78
N PRO A 522 23.92 -0.87 37.51
CA PRO A 522 22.89 0.04 38.02
C PRO A 522 23.44 1.11 38.97
#